data_AF-V9KQQ7-F1
#
_entry.id   AF-V9KQQ7-F1
#
_cell.length_a   1.000
_cell.length_b   1.000
_cell.length_c   1.000
_cell.angle_alpha   90.00
_cell.angle_beta   90.00
_cell.angle_gamma   90.00
#
_symmetry.space_group_name_H-M   'P 1'
#
loop_
_entity.id
_entity.type
_entity.pdbx_description
1 polymer ?
#
loop_
_entity_poly.entity_id
_entity_poly.type
_entity_poly.pdbx_seq_one_letter_code
_entity_poly.pdbx_strand_id
1 'polypeptide(L)'
;SDKESTKALLGFAITATIVSVILILQTLVMWKRISLTIQLFRIASKILGSVPLLMLQPLWTFIILAFFWMYWVTVLLSLGTAGKAYVTADNQVEYWPLSGIRYMWWYHLIGLIWTSEFLLACQQMTIAGAVVCCYFNRDKKHPPSNPILTAISKLFNYHLGTVAKGSFIITLVRIPRIVLLYIHDCLKGKEGACARCLVNCCMCCLWCLEKCLRYLNQNAYTATAINGTDFCTSARDAFAMIVNNALNVAAVNCFGDFLLLLGKVFVMCFTVFGGLVVFNYHRDLNIWVIPLLIVCFFAYLVAHCFLSLFEMVVDILLMCYAIDLTTNDGSAEKPYFMDKQLMEFMGKSQWKAERNRSDKVENNGDATELQPIGENRV
;
A
#
# COMPACT_ATOMS: atom_id res chain seq x y z
N SER A 1 40.82 19.38 6.33
CA SER A 1 40.22 18.17 6.88
C SER A 1 39.25 18.47 8.02
N ASP A 2 39.71 19.02 9.16
CA ASP A 2 38.83 19.21 10.33
C ASP A 2 37.64 20.16 10.12
N LYS A 3 37.84 21.33 9.50
CA LYS A 3 36.75 22.29 9.24
C LYS A 3 35.63 21.74 8.36
N GLU A 4 35.93 20.83 7.42
CA GLU A 4 34.91 20.17 6.61
C GLU A 4 34.18 19.09 7.39
N SER A 5 34.89 18.32 8.22
CA SER A 5 34.27 17.34 9.13
C SER A 5 33.33 18.00 10.14
N THR A 6 33.70 19.15 10.70
CA THR A 6 32.87 19.88 11.68
C THR A 6 31.61 20.44 11.03
N LYS A 7 31.70 20.95 9.80
CA LYS A 7 30.54 21.41 9.03
C LYS A 7 29.59 20.25 8.68
N ALA A 8 30.13 19.10 8.30
CA ALA A 8 29.33 17.90 8.05
C ALA A 8 28.64 17.41 9.32
N LEU A 9 29.35 17.32 10.45
CA LEU A 9 28.79 16.93 11.75
C LEU A 9 27.70 17.89 12.22
N LEU A 10 27.90 19.20 12.07
CA LEU A 10 26.89 20.21 12.38
C LEU A 10 25.63 20.02 11.52
N GLY A 11 25.81 19.76 10.22
CA GLY A 11 24.72 19.43 9.30
C GLY A 11 23.93 18.20 9.76
N PHE A 12 24.62 17.09 10.06
CA PHE A 12 23.97 15.88 10.57
C PHE A 12 23.24 16.11 11.90
N ALA A 13 23.82 16.89 12.82
CA ALA A 13 23.19 17.21 14.10
C ALA A 13 21.92 18.05 13.93
N ILE A 14 21.93 19.05 13.04
CA ILE A 14 20.74 19.85 12.72
C ILE A 14 19.66 18.97 12.10
N THR A 15 20.00 18.15 11.10
CA THR A 15 19.05 17.23 10.47
C THR A 15 18.48 16.24 11.48
N ALA A 16 19.32 15.63 12.33
CA ALA A 16 18.87 14.70 13.37
C ALA A 16 17.94 15.36 14.38
N THR A 17 18.21 16.63 14.75
CA THR A 17 17.35 17.38 15.68
C THR A 17 16.00 17.68 15.04
N ILE A 18 15.97 18.14 13.78
CA ILE A 18 14.73 18.40 13.05
C ILE A 18 13.89 17.12 12.93
N VAL A 19 14.52 16.01 12.53
CA VAL A 19 13.84 14.71 12.44
C VAL A 19 13.30 14.30 13.80
N SER A 20 14.09 14.42 14.87
CA SER A 20 13.66 14.06 16.23
C SER A 20 12.45 14.88 16.68
N VAL A 21 12.45 16.20 16.44
CA VAL A 21 11.31 17.07 16.76
C VAL A 21 10.07 16.66 15.98
N ILE A 22 10.19 16.36 14.68
CA ILE A 22 9.07 15.89 13.85
C ILE A 22 8.52 14.56 14.39
N LEU A 23 9.38 13.60 14.73
CA LEU A 23 8.98 12.30 15.29
C LEU A 23 8.25 12.46 16.63
N ILE A 24 8.74 13.35 17.51
CA ILE A 24 8.11 13.64 18.79
C ILE A 24 6.74 14.29 18.57
N LEU A 25 6.64 15.31 17.72
CA LEU A 25 5.37 15.98 17.40
C LEU A 25 4.35 15.00 16.83
N GLN A 26 4.75 14.14 15.88
CA GLN A 26 3.89 13.09 15.33
C GLN A 26 3.40 12.13 16.42
N THR A 27 4.30 11.68 17.29
CA THR A 27 3.95 10.77 18.40
C THR A 27 2.96 11.41 19.38
N LEU A 28 3.15 12.70 19.71
CA LEU A 28 2.26 13.45 20.61
C LEU A 28 0.86 13.64 20.01
N VAL A 29 0.79 14.02 18.73
CA VAL A 29 -0.50 14.20 18.03
C VAL A 29 -1.28 12.88 17.97
N MET A 30 -0.58 11.78 17.72
CA MET A 30 -1.21 10.46 17.56
C MET A 30 -1.42 9.70 18.88
N TRP A 31 -0.98 10.25 20.03
CA TRP A 31 -1.02 9.60 21.35
C TRP A 31 -2.39 9.01 21.70
N LYS A 32 -3.47 9.71 21.34
CA LYS A 32 -4.86 9.28 21.60
C LYS A 32 -5.28 8.03 20.81
N ARG A 33 -4.59 7.69 19.71
CA ARG A 33 -4.90 6.58 18.79
C ARG A 33 -3.92 5.40 18.93
N ILE A 34 -2.86 5.55 19.73
CA ILE A 34 -1.81 4.52 19.91
C ILE A 34 -2.42 3.21 20.41
N SER A 35 -3.31 3.27 21.40
CA SER A 35 -3.93 2.07 21.98
C SER A 35 -4.69 1.22 20.95
N LEU A 36 -5.47 1.86 20.07
CA LEU A 36 -6.19 1.16 18.99
C LEU A 36 -5.22 0.44 18.05
N THR A 37 -4.22 1.18 17.60
CA THR A 37 -3.28 0.66 16.60
C THR A 37 -2.43 -0.46 17.17
N ILE A 38 -2.01 -0.38 18.45
CA ILE A 38 -1.33 -1.49 19.13
C ILE A 38 -2.21 -2.75 19.16
N GLN A 39 -3.51 -2.61 19.44
CA GLN A 39 -4.42 -3.76 19.43
C GLN A 39 -4.57 -4.35 18.03
N LEU A 40 -4.73 -3.50 17.01
CA LEU A 40 -4.82 -3.92 15.62
C LEU A 40 -3.55 -4.64 15.18
N PHE A 41 -2.38 -4.13 15.55
CA PHE A 41 -1.08 -4.74 15.29
C PHE A 41 -0.93 -6.07 16.05
N ARG A 42 -1.38 -6.17 17.30
CA ARG A 42 -1.37 -7.44 18.05
C ARG A 42 -2.24 -8.49 17.36
N ILE A 43 -3.40 -8.12 16.84
CA ILE A 43 -4.30 -9.03 16.10
C ILE A 43 -3.67 -9.42 14.77
N ALA A 44 -3.12 -8.46 14.02
CA ALA A 44 -2.37 -8.74 12.80
C ALA A 44 -1.24 -9.74 13.06
N SER A 45 -0.38 -9.49 14.05
CA SER A 45 0.69 -10.40 14.47
C SER A 45 0.17 -11.80 14.83
N LYS A 46 -1.00 -11.91 15.48
CA LYS A 46 -1.61 -13.20 15.79
C LYS A 46 -2.03 -13.95 14.53
N ILE A 47 -2.63 -13.26 13.56
CA ILE A 47 -3.02 -13.86 12.27
C ILE A 47 -1.79 -14.29 11.48
N LEU A 48 -0.79 -13.43 11.37
CA LEU A 48 0.51 -13.74 10.74
C LEU A 48 1.21 -14.93 11.42
N GLY A 49 1.14 -15.04 12.75
CA GLY A 49 1.66 -16.20 13.49
C GLY A 49 0.86 -17.48 13.26
N SER A 50 -0.46 -17.39 13.06
CA SER A 50 -1.30 -18.56 12.74
C SER A 50 -1.19 -19.03 11.30
N VAL A 51 -0.75 -18.15 10.38
CA VAL A 51 -0.58 -18.44 8.96
C VAL A 51 0.82 -18.00 8.51
N PRO A 52 1.89 -18.73 8.90
CA PRO A 52 3.26 -18.32 8.63
C PRO A 52 3.58 -18.24 7.12
N LEU A 53 2.91 -19.06 6.31
CA LEU A 53 3.01 -19.03 4.85
C LEU A 53 2.65 -17.65 4.25
N LEU A 54 1.89 -16.80 4.97
CA LEU A 54 1.50 -15.47 4.49
C LEU A 54 2.73 -14.57 4.34
N MET A 55 3.74 -14.77 5.18
CA MET A 55 5.01 -14.04 5.14
C MET A 55 5.85 -14.37 3.91
N LEU A 56 5.66 -15.56 3.32
CA LEU A 56 6.35 -15.99 2.11
C LEU A 56 5.67 -15.50 0.83
N GLN A 57 4.43 -15.01 0.92
CA GLN A 57 3.67 -14.57 -0.25
C GLN A 57 4.39 -13.47 -1.06
N PRO A 58 4.95 -12.39 -0.45
CA PRO A 58 5.67 -11.37 -1.22
C PRO A 58 6.91 -11.93 -1.93
N LEU A 59 7.66 -12.83 -1.28
CA LEU A 59 8.84 -13.47 -1.88
C LEU A 59 8.47 -14.28 -3.13
N TRP A 60 7.38 -15.04 -3.06
CA TRP A 60 6.86 -15.78 -4.20
C TRP A 60 6.47 -14.85 -5.35
N THR A 61 5.80 -13.73 -5.06
CA THR A 61 5.47 -12.72 -6.08
C THR A 61 6.72 -12.10 -6.70
N PHE A 62 7.75 -11.79 -5.91
CA PHE A 62 9.03 -11.28 -6.45
C PHE A 62 9.68 -12.28 -7.41
N ILE A 63 9.68 -13.57 -7.07
CA ILE A 63 10.20 -14.62 -7.94
C ILE A 63 9.41 -14.67 -9.26
N ILE A 64 8.07 -14.67 -9.21
CA ILE A 64 7.23 -14.65 -10.41
C ILE A 64 7.50 -13.39 -11.25
N LEU A 65 7.60 -12.22 -10.60
CA LEU A 65 7.86 -10.96 -11.27
C LEU A 65 9.25 -10.96 -11.94
N ALA A 66 10.27 -11.53 -11.29
CA ALA A 66 11.60 -11.66 -11.84
C ALA A 66 11.60 -12.57 -13.09
N PHE A 67 10.95 -13.74 -13.03
CA PHE A 67 10.79 -14.61 -14.20
C PHE A 67 10.03 -13.92 -15.33
N PHE A 68 8.96 -13.20 -15.02
CA PHE A 68 8.22 -12.43 -16.00
C PHE A 68 9.09 -11.33 -16.65
N TRP A 69 9.90 -10.62 -15.88
CA TRP A 69 10.81 -9.59 -16.41
C TRP A 69 11.89 -10.19 -17.29
N MET A 70 12.48 -11.32 -16.89
CA MET A 70 13.45 -12.06 -17.71
C MET A 70 12.83 -12.52 -19.03
N TYR A 71 11.61 -13.07 -18.99
CA TYR A 71 10.84 -13.42 -20.18
C TYR A 71 10.59 -12.19 -21.06
N TRP A 72 10.13 -11.08 -20.46
CA TRP A 72 9.83 -9.84 -21.17
C TRP A 72 11.05 -9.27 -21.89
N VAL A 73 12.22 -9.25 -21.23
CA VAL A 73 13.51 -8.82 -21.81
C VAL A 73 13.91 -9.74 -22.96
N THR A 74 13.76 -11.06 -22.81
CA THR A 74 14.08 -12.02 -23.87
C THR A 74 13.22 -11.78 -25.12
N VAL A 75 11.93 -11.54 -24.94
CA VAL A 75 11.02 -11.19 -26.05
C VAL A 75 11.38 -9.84 -26.66
N LEU A 76 11.73 -8.83 -25.85
CA LEU A 76 12.16 -7.53 -26.35
C LEU A 76 13.43 -7.63 -27.22
N LEU A 77 14.44 -8.38 -26.76
CA LEU A 77 15.66 -8.61 -27.52
C LEU A 77 15.36 -9.35 -28.82
N SER A 78 14.52 -10.38 -28.77
CA SER A 78 14.09 -11.14 -29.95
C SER A 78 13.39 -10.24 -30.99
N LEU A 79 12.49 -9.34 -30.53
CA LEU A 79 11.83 -8.35 -31.38
C LEU A 79 12.82 -7.36 -32.01
N GLY A 80 13.82 -6.91 -31.25
CA GLY A 80 14.87 -6.01 -31.74
C GLY A 80 15.76 -6.65 -32.81
N THR A 81 16.04 -7.94 -32.70
CA THR A 81 16.89 -8.70 -33.65
C THR A 81 16.14 -9.26 -34.86
N ALA A 82 14.80 -9.21 -34.87
CA ALA A 82 13.99 -9.77 -35.96
C ALA A 82 13.98 -8.90 -37.25
N GLY A 83 14.62 -7.73 -37.24
CA GLY A 83 14.77 -6.86 -38.41
C GLY A 83 15.77 -7.38 -39.45
N LYS A 84 15.79 -6.76 -40.63
CA LYS A 84 16.85 -7.06 -41.63
C LYS A 84 18.15 -6.39 -41.18
N ALA A 85 19.21 -7.19 -41.05
CA ALA A 85 20.55 -6.71 -40.72
C ALA A 85 21.20 -6.02 -41.94
N TYR A 86 21.79 -4.85 -41.72
CA TYR A 86 22.66 -4.17 -42.69
C TYR A 86 23.93 -3.72 -41.97
N VAL A 87 25.05 -3.75 -42.70
CA VAL A 87 26.34 -3.32 -42.18
C VAL A 87 26.51 -1.84 -42.53
N THR A 88 26.62 -1.00 -41.51
CA THR A 88 26.94 0.43 -41.65
C THR A 88 28.41 0.61 -42.04
N ALA A 89 28.76 1.74 -42.65
CA ALA A 89 30.13 2.06 -43.07
C ALA A 89 31.18 1.96 -41.93
N ASP A 90 30.74 2.09 -40.68
CA ASP A 90 31.57 1.96 -39.48
C ASP A 90 31.71 0.50 -38.97
N ASN A 91 31.41 -0.49 -39.80
CA ASN A 91 31.46 -1.92 -39.46
C ASN A 91 30.50 -2.35 -38.33
N GLN A 92 29.48 -1.54 -38.03
CA GLN A 92 28.41 -1.87 -37.09
C GLN A 92 27.23 -2.53 -37.80
N VAL A 93 26.61 -3.52 -37.15
CA VAL A 93 25.39 -4.16 -37.66
C VAL A 93 24.19 -3.45 -37.05
N GLU A 94 23.46 -2.71 -37.87
CA GLU A 94 22.18 -2.13 -37.50
C GLU A 94 21.04 -2.96 -38.08
N TYR A 95 19.91 -3.01 -37.35
CA TYR A 95 18.72 -3.75 -37.73
C TYR A 95 17.60 -2.75 -38.04
N TRP A 96 17.08 -2.73 -39.26
CA TRP A 96 15.90 -1.91 -39.59
C TRP A 96 14.64 -2.69 -39.16
N PRO A 97 13.89 -2.24 -38.14
CA PRO A 97 12.71 -2.95 -37.68
C PRO A 97 11.61 -2.90 -38.75
N LEU A 98 10.91 -4.01 -38.98
CA LEU A 98 9.70 -3.99 -39.80
C LEU A 98 8.66 -3.03 -39.19
N SER A 99 7.87 -2.35 -40.02
CA SER A 99 6.90 -1.35 -39.57
C SER A 99 5.92 -1.86 -38.49
N GLY A 100 5.55 -3.15 -38.54
CA GLY A 100 4.75 -3.81 -37.50
C GLY A 100 5.45 -3.95 -36.14
N ILE A 101 6.77 -4.17 -36.13
CA ILE A 101 7.59 -4.29 -34.91
C ILE A 101 7.67 -2.95 -34.17
N ARG A 102 7.63 -1.83 -34.90
CA ARG A 102 7.65 -0.48 -34.31
C ARG A 102 6.43 -0.19 -33.43
N TYR A 103 5.25 -0.68 -33.80
CA TYR A 103 4.03 -0.52 -32.98
C TYR A 103 3.95 -1.53 -31.84
N MET A 104 4.57 -2.70 -31.97
CA MET A 104 4.63 -3.71 -30.91
C MET A 104 5.41 -3.23 -29.67
N TRP A 105 6.34 -2.28 -29.82
CA TRP A 105 7.14 -1.78 -28.70
C TRP A 105 6.29 -1.13 -27.59
N TRP A 106 5.34 -0.27 -27.97
CA TRP A 106 4.40 0.34 -27.02
C TRP A 106 3.47 -0.68 -26.38
N TYR A 107 2.98 -1.65 -27.17
CA TYR A 107 2.19 -2.75 -26.64
C TYR A 107 2.97 -3.56 -25.59
N HIS A 108 4.24 -3.86 -25.87
CA HIS A 108 5.12 -4.61 -24.96
C HIS A 108 5.40 -3.83 -23.67
N LEU A 109 5.61 -2.50 -23.75
CA LEU A 109 5.80 -1.63 -22.59
C LEU A 109 4.54 -1.52 -21.72
N ILE A 110 3.38 -1.32 -22.33
CA ILE A 110 2.09 -1.29 -21.63
C ILE A 110 1.82 -2.65 -20.98
N GLY A 111 2.11 -3.74 -21.71
CA GLY A 111 2.03 -5.11 -21.21
C GLY A 111 2.93 -5.37 -20.00
N LEU A 112 4.15 -4.82 -19.97
CA LEU A 112 5.06 -4.90 -18.81
C LEU A 112 4.41 -4.28 -17.57
N ILE A 113 3.90 -3.06 -17.70
CA ILE A 113 3.32 -2.31 -16.58
C ILE A 113 2.06 -3.02 -16.11
N TRP A 114 1.14 -3.34 -17.02
CA TRP A 114 -0.14 -3.96 -16.65
C TRP A 114 0.05 -5.35 -16.04
N THR A 115 0.88 -6.20 -16.62
CA THR A 115 1.12 -7.56 -16.08
C THR A 115 1.81 -7.49 -14.72
N SER A 116 2.73 -6.54 -14.52
CA SER A 116 3.35 -6.32 -13.20
C SER A 116 2.31 -5.90 -12.15
N GLU A 117 1.41 -4.96 -12.49
CA GLU A 117 0.29 -4.58 -11.62
C GLU A 117 -0.67 -5.75 -11.36
N PHE A 118 -0.94 -6.57 -12.36
CA PHE A 118 -1.80 -7.74 -12.25
C PHE A 118 -1.22 -8.78 -11.29
N LEU A 119 0.08 -9.06 -11.38
CA LEU A 119 0.77 -9.97 -10.46
C LEU A 119 0.75 -9.46 -9.01
N LEU A 120 0.97 -8.15 -8.81
CA LEU A 120 0.86 -7.52 -7.50
C LEU A 120 -0.59 -7.55 -6.97
N ALA A 121 -1.58 -7.33 -7.82
CA ALA A 121 -2.98 -7.41 -7.46
C ALA A 121 -3.43 -8.85 -7.12
N CYS A 122 -2.87 -9.87 -7.77
CA CYS A 122 -3.07 -11.27 -7.40
C CYS A 122 -2.57 -11.55 -5.97
N GLN A 123 -1.40 -11.00 -5.61
CA GLN A 123 -0.90 -11.07 -4.24
C GLN A 123 -1.87 -10.40 -3.26
N GLN A 124 -2.33 -9.19 -3.57
CA GLN A 124 -3.27 -8.44 -2.72
C GLN A 124 -4.56 -9.21 -2.46
N MET A 125 -5.16 -9.78 -3.52
CA MET A 125 -6.37 -10.59 -3.42
C MET A 125 -6.15 -11.88 -2.64
N THR A 126 -4.99 -12.53 -2.81
CA THR A 126 -4.64 -13.75 -2.06
C THR A 126 -4.51 -13.46 -0.56
N ILE A 127 -3.83 -12.37 -0.18
CA ILE A 127 -3.65 -11.97 1.21
C ILE A 127 -5.01 -11.58 1.81
N ALA A 128 -5.82 -10.81 1.09
CA ALA A 128 -7.18 -10.46 1.49
C ALA A 128 -8.03 -11.72 1.77
N GLY A 129 -8.05 -12.67 0.83
CA GLY A 129 -8.79 -13.93 0.99
C GLY A 129 -8.34 -14.75 2.20
N ALA A 130 -7.03 -14.86 2.43
CA ALA A 130 -6.49 -15.59 3.57
C ALA A 130 -6.85 -14.92 4.91
N VAL A 131 -6.64 -13.60 5.02
CA VAL A 131 -6.93 -12.85 6.25
C VAL A 131 -8.43 -12.82 6.56
N VAL A 132 -9.29 -12.58 5.56
CA VAL A 132 -10.76 -12.64 5.69
C VAL A 132 -11.21 -14.00 6.19
N CYS A 133 -10.66 -15.08 5.61
CA CYS A 133 -10.96 -16.45 6.04
C CYS A 133 -10.55 -16.71 7.50
N CYS A 134 -9.42 -16.17 7.94
CA CYS A 134 -8.98 -16.29 9.33
C CYS A 134 -9.80 -15.42 10.29
N TYR A 135 -10.16 -14.20 9.88
CA TYR A 135 -10.90 -13.25 10.71
C TYR A 135 -12.33 -13.73 10.99
N PHE A 136 -13.06 -14.13 9.94
CA PHE A 136 -14.44 -14.62 10.07
C PHE A 136 -14.54 -16.10 10.45
N ASN A 137 -13.43 -16.72 10.88
CA ASN A 137 -13.49 -18.08 11.42
C ASN A 137 -13.97 -18.05 12.88
N ARG A 138 -15.14 -18.65 13.15
CA ARG A 138 -15.69 -18.74 14.51
C ARG A 138 -14.91 -19.70 15.40
N ASP A 139 -14.37 -20.78 14.82
CA ASP A 139 -13.64 -21.78 15.60
C ASP A 139 -12.15 -21.41 15.71
N LYS A 140 -11.80 -20.64 16.74
CA LYS A 140 -10.40 -20.27 17.01
C LYS A 140 -9.53 -21.45 17.45
N LYS A 141 -10.11 -22.61 17.78
CA LYS A 141 -9.36 -23.83 18.14
C LYS A 141 -8.97 -24.64 16.91
N HIS A 142 -9.78 -24.58 15.85
CA HIS A 142 -9.51 -25.23 14.56
C HIS A 142 -9.35 -24.17 13.47
N PRO A 143 -8.13 -23.64 13.24
CA PRO A 143 -7.89 -22.69 12.17
C PRO A 143 -8.16 -23.32 10.80
N PRO A 144 -8.56 -22.54 9.79
CA PRO A 144 -8.79 -23.04 8.44
C PRO A 144 -7.54 -23.75 7.93
N SER A 145 -7.71 -24.94 7.35
CA SER A 145 -6.60 -25.71 6.78
C SER A 145 -6.11 -25.04 5.49
N ASN A 146 -4.82 -24.68 5.44
CA ASN A 146 -4.17 -24.06 4.28
C ASN A 146 -4.95 -22.85 3.68
N PRO A 147 -5.15 -21.77 4.44
CA PRO A 147 -5.98 -20.63 4.01
C PRO A 147 -5.41 -19.93 2.78
N ILE A 148 -4.08 -19.93 2.60
CA ILE A 148 -3.43 -19.35 1.43
C ILE A 148 -3.68 -20.17 0.17
N LEU A 149 -3.50 -21.49 0.24
CA LEU A 149 -3.74 -22.34 -0.93
C LEU A 149 -5.21 -22.27 -1.37
N THR A 150 -6.11 -22.20 -0.40
CA THR A 150 -7.55 -21.98 -0.65
C THR A 150 -7.80 -20.62 -1.29
N ALA A 151 -7.17 -19.55 -0.79
CA ALA A 151 -7.29 -18.21 -1.37
C ALA A 151 -6.74 -18.12 -2.80
N ILE A 152 -5.57 -18.75 -3.06
CA ILE A 152 -4.97 -18.87 -4.39
C ILE A 152 -5.91 -19.62 -5.34
N SER A 153 -6.45 -20.76 -4.90
CA SER A 153 -7.41 -21.53 -5.70
C SER A 153 -8.66 -20.71 -6.04
N LYS A 154 -9.23 -20.01 -5.06
CA LYS A 154 -10.38 -19.12 -5.30
C LYS A 154 -10.04 -17.96 -6.24
N LEU A 155 -8.84 -17.39 -6.14
CA LEU A 155 -8.36 -16.35 -7.04
C LEU A 155 -8.38 -16.85 -8.50
N PHE A 156 -7.76 -17.99 -8.77
CA PHE A 156 -7.64 -18.51 -10.13
C PHE A 156 -8.98 -19.02 -10.70
N ASN A 157 -9.86 -19.57 -9.86
CA ASN A 157 -11.13 -20.12 -10.32
C ASN A 157 -12.25 -19.07 -10.45
N TYR A 158 -12.26 -18.00 -9.63
CA TYR A 158 -13.42 -17.10 -9.52
C TYR A 158 -13.09 -15.61 -9.65
N HIS A 159 -11.91 -15.15 -9.23
CA HIS A 159 -11.66 -13.71 -9.06
C HIS A 159 -10.61 -13.11 -10.01
N LEU A 160 -10.13 -13.88 -10.99
CA LEU A 160 -9.13 -13.40 -11.95
C LEU A 160 -9.60 -12.14 -12.71
N GLY A 161 -10.89 -12.10 -13.11
CA GLY A 161 -11.47 -10.95 -13.79
C GLY A 161 -11.54 -9.69 -12.93
N THR A 162 -11.88 -9.84 -11.64
CA THR A 162 -11.88 -8.73 -10.66
C THR A 162 -10.48 -8.14 -10.50
N VAL A 163 -9.47 -9.00 -10.38
CA VAL A 163 -8.05 -8.60 -10.26
C VAL A 163 -7.52 -7.98 -11.54
N ALA A 164 -7.88 -8.51 -12.71
CA ALA A 164 -7.53 -7.95 -14.01
C ALA A 164 -8.10 -6.53 -14.18
N LYS A 165 -9.38 -6.33 -13.84
CA LYS A 165 -10.04 -5.03 -13.93
C LYS A 165 -9.42 -4.00 -12.98
N GLY A 166 -9.18 -4.37 -11.72
CA GLY A 166 -8.56 -3.47 -10.75
C GLY A 166 -7.13 -3.06 -11.14
N SER A 167 -6.28 -4.02 -11.50
CA SER A 167 -4.90 -3.75 -11.95
C SER A 167 -4.84 -2.90 -13.22
N PHE A 168 -5.79 -3.08 -14.14
CA PHE A 168 -5.89 -2.26 -15.35
C PHE A 168 -6.20 -0.78 -15.03
N ILE A 169 -7.12 -0.52 -14.08
CA ILE A 169 -7.46 0.86 -13.67
C ILE A 169 -6.25 1.59 -13.09
N ILE A 170 -5.42 0.90 -12.28
CA ILE A 170 -4.16 1.49 -11.78
C ILE A 170 -3.22 1.81 -12.94
N THR A 171 -3.11 0.88 -13.90
CA THR A 171 -2.25 1.04 -15.08
C THR A 171 -2.65 2.25 -15.93
N LEU A 172 -3.95 2.50 -16.11
CA LEU A 172 -4.48 3.64 -16.85
C LEU A 172 -4.07 5.00 -16.26
N VAL A 173 -3.82 5.08 -14.96
CA VAL A 173 -3.33 6.31 -14.30
C VAL A 173 -1.80 6.33 -14.22
N ARG A 174 -1.18 5.17 -14.07
CA ARG A 174 0.28 5.03 -13.97
C ARG A 174 0.99 5.42 -15.26
N ILE A 175 0.45 5.04 -16.43
CA ILE A 175 1.05 5.38 -17.73
C ILE A 175 1.10 6.90 -17.96
N PRO A 176 0.00 7.68 -17.86
CA PRO A 176 0.04 9.13 -17.96
C PRO A 176 1.01 9.78 -16.97
N ARG A 177 1.11 9.28 -15.74
CA ARG A 177 2.06 9.80 -14.75
C ARG A 177 3.51 9.63 -15.19
N ILE A 178 3.87 8.46 -15.71
CA ILE A 178 5.22 8.18 -16.24
C ILE A 178 5.50 9.09 -17.45
N VAL A 179 4.54 9.25 -18.35
CA VAL A 179 4.67 10.13 -19.53
C VAL A 179 4.86 11.59 -19.11
N LEU A 180 4.08 12.09 -18.15
CA LEU A 180 4.24 13.46 -17.63
C LEU A 180 5.58 13.65 -16.92
N LEU A 181 6.07 12.67 -16.15
CA LEU A 181 7.39 12.73 -15.53
C LEU A 181 8.49 12.84 -16.59
N TYR A 182 8.38 12.05 -17.67
CA TYR A 182 9.32 12.11 -18.79
C TYR A 182 9.29 13.48 -19.50
N ILE A 183 8.09 14.02 -19.75
CA ILE A 183 7.91 15.35 -20.36
C ILE A 183 8.52 16.44 -19.46
N HIS A 184 8.25 16.40 -18.15
CA HIS A 184 8.81 17.34 -17.18
C HIS A 184 10.35 17.35 -17.24
N ASP A 185 10.97 16.17 -17.27
CA ASP A 185 12.44 16.07 -17.36
C ASP A 185 12.98 16.58 -18.70
N CYS A 186 12.25 16.38 -19.80
CA CYS A 186 12.62 16.93 -21.12
C CYS A 186 12.50 18.47 -21.19
N LEU A 187 11.52 19.04 -20.49
CA LEU A 187 11.23 20.47 -20.49
C LEU A 187 12.01 21.25 -19.43
N LYS A 188 12.77 20.54 -18.57
CA LYS A 188 13.55 21.13 -17.49
C LYS A 188 14.52 22.18 -18.04
N GLY A 189 14.23 23.45 -17.73
CA GLY A 189 15.04 24.61 -18.15
C GLY A 189 14.63 25.28 -19.47
N LYS A 190 13.62 24.78 -20.18
CA LYS A 190 13.16 25.32 -21.49
C LYS A 190 11.72 25.85 -21.49
N GLU A 191 11.02 25.77 -20.36
CA GLU A 191 9.59 26.07 -20.23
C GLU A 191 9.32 27.42 -19.53
N GLY A 192 8.21 28.07 -19.93
CA GLY A 192 7.68 29.24 -19.23
C GLY A 192 7.05 28.88 -17.88
N ALA A 193 6.90 29.87 -16.99
CA ALA A 193 6.41 29.66 -15.63
C ALA A 193 5.01 28.99 -15.58
N CYS A 194 4.12 29.32 -16.52
CA CYS A 194 2.77 28.76 -16.58
C CYS A 194 2.78 27.25 -16.93
N ALA A 195 3.60 26.85 -17.92
CA ALA A 195 3.75 25.43 -18.30
C ALA A 195 4.33 24.60 -17.15
N ARG A 196 5.35 25.12 -16.46
CA ARG A 196 5.92 24.48 -15.26
C ARG A 196 4.88 24.28 -14.16
N CYS A 197 4.06 25.30 -13.90
CA CYS A 197 3.01 25.22 -12.88
C CYS A 197 1.96 24.14 -13.24
N LEU A 198 1.49 24.12 -14.49
CA LEU A 198 0.53 23.12 -14.96
C LEU A 198 1.06 21.69 -14.87
N VAL A 199 2.29 21.44 -15.33
CA VAL A 199 2.91 20.11 -15.27
C VAL A 199 3.06 19.65 -13.82
N ASN A 200 3.52 20.51 -12.92
CA ASN A 200 3.66 20.20 -11.50
C ASN A 200 2.30 19.89 -10.85
N CYS A 201 1.25 20.67 -11.19
CA CYS A 201 -0.11 20.44 -10.70
C CYS A 201 -0.65 19.09 -11.19
N CYS A 202 -0.58 18.81 -12.48
CA CYS A 202 -1.03 17.52 -13.05
C CYS A 202 -0.25 16.33 -12.47
N MET A 203 1.06 16.47 -12.26
CA MET A 203 1.90 15.44 -11.65
C MET A 203 1.46 15.15 -10.21
N CYS A 204 1.17 16.18 -9.42
CA CYS A 204 0.63 16.04 -8.07
C CYS A 204 -0.75 15.34 -8.10
N CYS A 205 -1.66 15.80 -8.96
CA CYS A 205 -3.00 15.21 -9.09
C CYS A 205 -2.96 13.73 -9.48
N LEU A 206 -2.14 13.35 -10.46
CA LEU A 206 -1.99 11.94 -10.86
C LEU A 206 -1.31 11.09 -9.78
N TRP A 207 -0.33 11.65 -9.06
CA TRP A 207 0.28 10.96 -7.93
C TRP A 207 -0.75 10.67 -6.83
N CYS A 208 -1.56 11.67 -6.48
CA CYS A 208 -2.66 11.55 -5.52
C CYS A 208 -3.72 10.55 -6.01
N LEU A 209 -4.12 10.62 -7.29
CA LEU A 209 -5.08 9.71 -7.88
C LEU A 209 -4.58 8.27 -7.87
N GLU A 210 -3.31 8.03 -8.25
CA GLU A 210 -2.71 6.69 -8.21
C GLU A 210 -2.63 6.14 -6.79
N LYS A 211 -2.32 6.98 -5.78
CA LYS A 211 -2.34 6.59 -4.38
C LYS A 211 -3.76 6.24 -3.90
N CYS A 212 -4.73 7.08 -4.21
CA CYS A 212 -6.13 6.84 -3.88
C CYS A 212 -6.66 5.55 -4.53
N LEU A 213 -6.39 5.35 -5.83
CA LEU A 213 -6.83 4.16 -6.57
C LEU A 213 -6.19 2.88 -6.04
N ARG A 214 -4.90 2.89 -5.66
CA ARG A 214 -4.29 1.72 -5.01
C ARG A 214 -4.95 1.38 -3.68
N TYR A 215 -5.21 2.40 -2.86
CA TYR A 215 -5.88 2.22 -1.58
C TYR A 215 -7.31 1.70 -1.78
N LEU A 216 -8.07 2.30 -2.70
CA LEU A 216 -9.42 1.86 -3.04
C LEU A 216 -9.42 0.42 -3.59
N ASN A 217 -8.50 0.08 -4.50
CA ASN A 217 -8.38 -1.27 -5.05
C ASN A 217 -8.12 -2.32 -3.98
N GLN A 218 -7.22 -2.03 -3.04
CA GLN A 218 -6.94 -2.94 -1.92
C GLN A 218 -8.20 -3.21 -1.08
N ASN A 219 -8.95 -2.15 -0.77
CA ASN A 219 -10.20 -2.26 -0.03
C ASN A 219 -11.29 -2.96 -0.86
N ALA A 220 -11.34 -2.72 -2.18
CA ALA A 220 -12.24 -3.41 -3.09
C ALA A 220 -11.96 -4.92 -3.14
N TYR A 221 -10.70 -5.34 -3.23
CA TYR A 221 -10.34 -6.77 -3.17
C TYR A 221 -10.72 -7.40 -1.84
N THR A 222 -10.59 -6.65 -0.75
CA THR A 222 -11.04 -7.10 0.58
C THR A 222 -12.56 -7.26 0.63
N ALA A 223 -13.32 -6.29 0.12
CA ALA A 223 -14.77 -6.39 0.00
C ALA A 223 -15.20 -7.56 -0.91
N THR A 224 -14.49 -7.80 -2.01
CA THR A 224 -14.71 -8.96 -2.88
C THR A 224 -14.46 -10.27 -2.13
N ALA A 225 -13.38 -10.36 -1.34
CA ALA A 225 -13.08 -11.54 -0.57
C ALA A 225 -14.14 -11.85 0.51
N ILE A 226 -14.83 -10.82 1.02
CA ILE A 226 -15.89 -10.96 2.02
C ILE A 226 -17.24 -11.31 1.35
N ASN A 227 -17.64 -10.54 0.35
CA ASN A 227 -18.99 -10.60 -0.24
C ASN A 227 -19.08 -11.50 -1.50
N GLY A 228 -17.95 -11.85 -2.10
CA GLY A 228 -17.91 -12.63 -3.35
C GLY A 228 -18.39 -11.88 -4.60
N THR A 229 -18.42 -10.54 -4.58
CA THR A 229 -18.96 -9.71 -5.68
C THR A 229 -17.92 -9.29 -6.71
N ASP A 230 -18.34 -8.71 -7.83
CA ASP A 230 -17.43 -8.17 -8.83
C ASP A 230 -16.72 -6.89 -8.36
N PHE A 231 -15.67 -6.48 -9.09
CA PHE A 231 -14.85 -5.32 -8.76
C PHE A 231 -15.65 -4.03 -8.56
N CYS A 232 -16.61 -3.71 -9.44
CA CYS A 232 -17.30 -2.42 -9.39
C CYS A 232 -18.22 -2.32 -8.18
N THR A 233 -18.94 -3.39 -7.88
CA THR A 233 -19.78 -3.50 -6.69
C THR A 233 -18.93 -3.37 -5.44
N SER A 234 -17.86 -4.17 -5.34
CA SER A 234 -16.92 -4.13 -4.21
C SER A 234 -16.22 -2.78 -4.03
N ALA A 235 -15.84 -2.10 -5.13
CA ALA A 235 -15.21 -0.79 -5.08
C ALA A 235 -16.18 0.29 -4.60
N ARG A 236 -17.47 0.21 -4.96
CA ARG A 236 -18.51 1.11 -4.45
C ARG A 236 -18.67 0.95 -2.93
N ASP A 237 -18.74 -0.28 -2.46
CA ASP A 237 -18.90 -0.58 -1.02
C ASP A 237 -17.67 -0.11 -0.23
N ALA A 238 -16.47 -0.41 -0.74
CA ALA A 238 -15.21 0.06 -0.18
C ALA A 238 -15.15 1.59 -0.12
N PHE A 239 -15.53 2.28 -1.20
CA PHE A 239 -15.54 3.74 -1.23
C PHE A 239 -16.52 4.33 -0.21
N ALA A 240 -17.74 3.81 -0.13
CA ALA A 240 -18.74 4.26 0.84
C ALA A 240 -18.24 4.10 2.27
N MET A 241 -17.59 2.96 2.58
CA MET A 241 -17.02 2.72 3.91
C MET A 241 -15.89 3.69 4.25
N ILE A 242 -14.99 3.96 3.28
CA ILE A 242 -13.89 4.91 3.45
C ILE A 242 -14.44 6.32 3.71
N VAL A 243 -15.42 6.78 2.95
CA VAL A 243 -15.97 8.14 3.08
C VAL A 243 -16.75 8.32 4.40
N ASN A 244 -17.56 7.34 4.79
CA ASN A 244 -18.41 7.43 5.97
C ASN A 244 -17.61 7.54 7.28
N ASN A 245 -16.35 7.10 7.31
CA ASN A 245 -15.50 7.13 8.49
C ASN A 245 -14.08 7.69 8.21
N ALA A 246 -13.95 8.54 7.18
CA ALA A 246 -12.67 8.95 6.60
C ALA A 246 -11.67 9.51 7.61
N LEU A 247 -12.10 10.35 8.55
CA LEU A 247 -11.20 10.95 9.55
C LEU A 247 -10.62 9.91 10.52
N ASN A 248 -11.41 8.92 10.92
CA ASN A 248 -10.95 7.87 11.84
C ASN A 248 -10.04 6.88 11.10
N VAL A 249 -10.42 6.48 9.88
CA VAL A 249 -9.63 5.59 9.02
C VAL A 249 -8.29 6.24 8.66
N ALA A 250 -8.30 7.48 8.18
CA ALA A 250 -7.09 8.21 7.82
C ALA A 250 -6.15 8.41 9.02
N ALA A 251 -6.70 8.72 10.20
CA ALA A 251 -5.88 8.87 11.40
C ALA A 251 -5.24 7.54 11.84
N VAL A 252 -5.97 6.42 11.78
CA VAL A 252 -5.41 5.10 12.15
C VAL A 252 -4.35 4.66 11.14
N ASN A 253 -4.61 4.80 9.84
CA ASN A 253 -3.66 4.42 8.80
C ASN A 253 -2.41 5.29 8.83
N CYS A 254 -2.54 6.61 9.00
CA CYS A 254 -1.38 7.51 9.12
C CYS A 254 -0.47 7.14 10.30
N PHE A 255 -1.04 6.74 11.45
CA PHE A 255 -0.24 6.28 12.58
C PHE A 255 0.36 4.88 12.35
N GLY A 256 -0.39 3.99 11.70
CA GLY A 256 0.12 2.67 11.28
C GLY A 256 1.33 2.81 10.36
N ASP A 257 1.23 3.63 9.33
CA ASP A 257 2.31 3.92 8.38
C ASP A 257 3.54 4.50 9.08
N PHE A 258 3.33 5.39 10.06
CA PHE A 258 4.40 5.94 10.88
C PHE A 258 5.11 4.86 11.70
N LEU A 259 4.38 3.98 12.38
CA LEU A 259 4.97 2.89 13.16
C LEU A 259 5.74 1.91 12.26
N LEU A 260 5.20 1.59 11.08
CA LEU A 260 5.87 0.73 10.12
C LEU A 260 7.11 1.39 9.52
N LEU A 261 7.09 2.71 9.29
CA LEU A 261 8.28 3.47 8.89
C LEU A 261 9.35 3.41 9.98
N LEU A 262 8.99 3.63 11.25
CA LEU A 262 9.90 3.53 12.37
C LEU A 262 10.49 2.12 12.47
N GLY A 263 9.69 1.09 12.24
CA GLY A 263 10.14 -0.31 12.12
C GLY A 263 11.18 -0.50 11.01
N LYS A 264 10.95 0.06 9.81
CA LYS A 264 11.90 0.00 8.68
C LYS A 264 13.24 0.66 9.06
N VAL A 265 13.19 1.86 9.64
CA VAL A 265 14.39 2.59 10.09
C VAL A 265 15.13 1.85 11.20
N PHE A 266 14.40 1.28 12.16
CA PHE A 266 14.99 0.51 13.25
C PHE A 266 15.76 -0.71 12.76
N VAL A 267 15.18 -1.52 11.88
CA VAL A 267 15.84 -2.70 11.27
C VAL A 267 17.11 -2.28 10.53
N MET A 268 17.05 -1.17 9.79
CA MET A 268 18.19 -0.60 9.07
C MET A 268 19.32 -0.20 10.02
N CYS A 269 19.03 0.63 11.01
CA CYS A 269 20.02 1.11 11.98
C CYS A 269 20.66 -0.05 12.76
N PHE A 270 19.85 -1.01 13.21
CA PHE A 270 20.35 -2.16 13.95
C PHE A 270 21.27 -3.04 13.10
N THR A 271 20.90 -3.30 11.84
CA THR A 271 21.70 -4.13 10.92
C THR A 271 22.99 -3.42 10.53
N VAL A 272 22.95 -2.13 10.24
CA VAL A 272 24.14 -1.32 9.93
C VAL A 272 25.07 -1.23 11.14
N PHE A 273 24.52 -1.02 12.34
CA PHE A 273 25.31 -1.01 13.57
C PHE A 273 25.99 -2.35 13.84
N GLY A 274 25.25 -3.47 13.70
CA GLY A 274 25.83 -4.81 13.80
C GLY A 274 26.93 -5.05 12.76
N GLY A 275 26.70 -4.64 11.51
CA GLY A 275 27.70 -4.71 10.44
C GLY A 275 28.96 -3.90 10.76
N LEU A 276 28.80 -2.67 11.27
CA LEU A 276 29.92 -1.83 11.70
C LEU A 276 30.75 -2.47 12.81
N VAL A 277 30.10 -3.10 13.80
CA VAL A 277 30.81 -3.80 14.90
C VAL A 277 31.60 -4.98 14.35
N VAL A 278 31.00 -5.79 13.46
CA VAL A 278 31.67 -6.95 12.84
C VAL A 278 32.85 -6.52 11.98
N PHE A 279 32.68 -5.49 11.13
CA PHE A 279 33.78 -5.00 10.29
C PHE A 279 34.88 -4.30 11.09
N ASN A 280 34.54 -3.62 12.19
CA ASN A 280 35.55 -3.02 13.07
C ASN A 280 36.35 -4.10 13.84
N TYR A 281 35.74 -5.26 14.09
CA TYR A 281 36.42 -6.41 14.69
C TYR A 281 37.36 -7.10 13.67
N HIS A 282 36.96 -7.19 12.40
CA HIS A 282 37.78 -7.74 11.30
C HIS A 282 38.47 -6.63 10.50
N ARG A 283 39.54 -6.05 11.07
CA ARG A 283 40.30 -4.94 10.49
C ARG A 283 41.04 -5.25 9.18
N ASP A 284 41.00 -6.49 8.70
CA ASP A 284 41.68 -6.92 7.48
C ASP A 284 40.94 -6.43 6.19
N LEU A 285 39.72 -5.92 6.33
CA LEU A 285 38.92 -5.39 5.22
C LEU A 285 39.16 -3.88 5.01
N ASN A 286 40.10 -3.53 4.13
CA ASN A 286 40.39 -2.14 3.77
C ASN A 286 39.22 -1.39 3.09
N ILE A 287 38.21 -2.10 2.53
CA ILE A 287 37.03 -1.51 1.89
C ILE A 287 35.75 -2.09 2.52
N TRP A 288 35.44 -1.67 3.75
CA TRP A 288 34.25 -2.12 4.49
C TRP A 288 32.97 -1.33 4.14
N VAL A 289 33.11 -0.14 3.53
CA VAL A 289 31.97 0.73 3.19
C VAL A 289 31.05 0.10 2.14
N ILE A 290 31.61 -0.51 1.10
CA ILE A 290 30.81 -1.13 0.02
C ILE A 290 29.98 -2.31 0.55
N PRO A 291 30.57 -3.32 1.25
CA PRO A 291 29.80 -4.37 1.90
C PRO A 291 28.73 -3.82 2.86
N LEU A 292 29.04 -2.78 3.64
CA LEU A 292 28.08 -2.18 4.57
C LEU A 292 26.89 -1.54 3.85
N LEU A 293 27.12 -0.85 2.73
CA LEU A 293 26.04 -0.31 1.90
C LEU A 293 25.18 -1.40 1.27
N ILE A 294 25.77 -2.52 0.86
CA ILE A 294 25.04 -3.68 0.35
C ILE A 294 24.17 -4.30 1.45
N VAL A 295 24.72 -4.50 2.65
CA VAL A 295 23.98 -4.99 3.82
C VAL A 295 22.82 -4.05 4.17
N CYS A 296 23.08 -2.74 4.16
CA CYS A 296 22.07 -1.69 4.38
C CYS A 296 20.94 -1.79 3.34
N PHE A 297 21.27 -1.92 2.06
CA PHE A 297 20.28 -2.06 0.99
C PHE A 297 19.42 -3.33 1.15
N PHE A 298 20.03 -4.48 1.43
CA PHE A 298 19.27 -5.72 1.66
C PHE A 298 18.42 -5.66 2.93
N ALA A 299 18.92 -5.04 4.01
CA ALA A 299 18.13 -4.81 5.22
C ALA A 299 16.88 -3.96 4.93
N TYR A 300 17.00 -2.94 4.08
CA TYR A 300 15.87 -2.11 3.67
C TYR A 300 14.85 -2.93 2.89
N LEU A 301 15.32 -3.70 1.91
CA LEU A 301 14.44 -4.54 1.08
C LEU A 301 13.67 -5.54 1.95
N VAL A 302 14.35 -6.26 2.84
CA VAL A 302 13.73 -7.19 3.77
C VAL A 302 12.72 -6.46 4.64
N ALA A 303 13.12 -5.38 5.33
CA ALA A 303 12.22 -4.63 6.20
C ALA A 303 10.99 -4.11 5.45
N HIS A 304 11.17 -3.58 4.23
CA HIS A 304 10.10 -3.11 3.38
C HIS A 304 9.14 -4.25 3.01
N CYS A 305 9.65 -5.40 2.56
CA CYS A 305 8.81 -6.54 2.17
C CYS A 305 7.93 -7.03 3.32
N PHE A 306 8.53 -7.24 4.49
CA PHE A 306 7.84 -7.75 5.67
C PHE A 306 6.83 -6.72 6.23
N LEU A 307 7.23 -5.46 6.36
CA LEU A 307 6.39 -4.43 6.97
C LEU A 307 5.28 -3.96 6.02
N SER A 308 5.48 -3.98 4.70
CA SER A 308 4.39 -3.70 3.75
C SER A 308 3.37 -4.83 3.67
N LEU A 309 3.77 -6.09 3.89
CA LEU A 309 2.78 -7.17 4.09
C LEU A 309 1.97 -6.92 5.35
N PHE A 310 2.64 -6.52 6.44
CA PHE A 310 1.98 -6.22 7.71
C PHE A 310 0.97 -5.08 7.56
N GLU A 311 1.35 -4.00 6.87
CA GLU A 311 0.49 -2.87 6.48
C GLU A 311 -0.80 -3.37 5.82
N MET A 312 -0.66 -4.24 4.82
CA MET A 312 -1.79 -4.80 4.08
C MET A 312 -2.72 -5.63 4.98
N VAL A 313 -2.18 -6.45 5.87
CA VAL A 313 -2.98 -7.25 6.82
C VAL A 313 -3.76 -6.33 7.76
N VAL A 314 -3.12 -5.26 8.25
CA VAL A 314 -3.76 -4.25 9.12
C VAL A 314 -4.91 -3.55 8.39
N ASP A 315 -4.73 -3.14 7.14
CA ASP A 315 -5.79 -2.53 6.32
C ASP A 315 -6.97 -3.49 6.11
N ILE A 316 -6.69 -4.75 5.77
CA ILE A 316 -7.72 -5.79 5.59
C ILE A 316 -8.51 -5.98 6.90
N LEU A 317 -7.82 -6.02 8.04
CA LEU A 317 -8.47 -6.19 9.33
C LEU A 317 -9.35 -4.99 9.69
N LEU A 318 -8.94 -3.77 9.35
CA LEU A 318 -9.75 -2.58 9.54
C LEU A 318 -11.04 -2.64 8.71
N MET A 319 -10.95 -3.12 7.47
CA MET A 319 -12.12 -3.34 6.61
C MET A 319 -13.04 -4.45 7.17
N CYS A 320 -12.46 -5.60 7.56
CA CYS A 320 -13.23 -6.70 8.16
C CYS A 320 -13.97 -6.24 9.42
N TYR A 321 -13.26 -5.47 10.25
CA TYR A 321 -13.80 -4.88 11.46
C TYR A 321 -14.98 -3.94 11.16
N ALA A 322 -14.83 -3.05 10.18
CA ALA A 322 -15.87 -2.10 9.83
C ALA A 322 -17.12 -2.79 9.29
N ILE A 323 -16.97 -3.89 8.54
CA ILE A 323 -18.08 -4.72 8.07
C ILE A 323 -18.72 -5.53 9.22
N ASP A 324 -17.91 -6.06 10.14
CA ASP A 324 -18.41 -6.79 11.32
C ASP A 324 -19.32 -5.86 12.16
N LEU A 325 -18.93 -4.60 12.34
CA LEU A 325 -19.76 -3.58 13.00
C LEU A 325 -21.07 -3.24 12.30
N THR A 326 -21.10 -3.25 10.96
CA THR A 326 -22.32 -2.88 10.22
C THR A 326 -23.26 -4.06 10.07
N THR A 327 -22.74 -5.29 10.11
CA THR A 327 -23.50 -6.50 9.80
C THR A 327 -23.98 -7.22 11.06
N ASN A 328 -23.20 -7.19 12.13
CA ASN A 328 -23.50 -7.83 13.40
C ASN A 328 -23.88 -6.78 14.45
N ASP A 329 -24.80 -7.12 15.34
CA ASP A 329 -25.31 -6.22 16.40
C ASP A 329 -24.83 -6.63 17.80
N GLY A 330 -24.14 -7.78 17.92
CA GLY A 330 -23.68 -8.31 19.19
C GLY A 330 -24.74 -9.11 19.95
N SER A 331 -25.91 -9.33 19.35
CA SER A 331 -26.92 -10.24 19.89
C SER A 331 -26.42 -11.69 19.92
N ALA A 332 -27.12 -12.56 20.66
CA ALA A 332 -26.81 -13.98 20.68
C ALA A 332 -26.95 -14.64 19.29
N GLU A 333 -27.80 -14.07 18.42
CA GLU A 333 -28.03 -14.55 17.05
C GLU A 333 -26.95 -14.04 16.08
N LYS A 334 -26.49 -12.80 16.26
CA LYS A 334 -25.45 -12.16 15.43
C LYS A 334 -24.31 -11.59 16.31
N PRO A 335 -23.53 -12.47 16.96
CA PRO A 335 -22.39 -12.03 17.75
C PRO A 335 -21.28 -11.53 16.83
N TYR A 336 -20.57 -10.50 17.28
CA TYR A 336 -19.37 -10.02 16.60
C TYR A 336 -18.27 -11.09 16.55
N PHE A 337 -17.48 -11.08 15.48
CA PHE A 337 -16.32 -11.97 15.31
C PHE A 337 -15.06 -11.41 16.00
N MET A 338 -15.00 -10.08 16.15
CA MET A 338 -13.90 -9.36 16.78
C MET A 338 -13.71 -9.66 18.28
N ASP A 339 -12.51 -9.37 18.79
CA ASP A 339 -12.19 -9.49 20.22
C ASP A 339 -12.84 -8.38 21.06
N LYS A 340 -13.25 -8.70 22.30
CA LYS A 340 -13.99 -7.79 23.20
C LYS A 340 -13.22 -6.50 23.50
N GLN A 341 -11.88 -6.57 23.61
CA GLN A 341 -11.06 -5.39 23.89
C GLN A 341 -11.07 -4.36 22.74
N LEU A 342 -11.09 -4.85 21.50
CA LEU A 342 -11.13 -3.99 20.31
C LEU A 342 -12.52 -3.37 20.12
N MET A 343 -13.57 -4.14 20.41
CA MET A 343 -14.96 -3.69 20.41
C MET A 343 -15.19 -2.52 21.37
N GLU A 344 -14.74 -2.61 22.62
CA GLU A 344 -14.91 -1.53 23.61
C GLU A 344 -14.24 -0.22 23.17
N PHE A 345 -13.08 -0.30 22.54
CA PHE A 345 -12.34 0.89 22.11
C PHE A 345 -13.02 1.56 20.91
N MET A 346 -13.44 0.77 19.94
CA MET A 346 -14.10 1.24 18.74
C MET A 346 -15.52 1.76 19.03
N GLY A 347 -16.27 1.08 19.89
CA GLY A 347 -17.57 1.55 20.40
C GLY A 347 -17.44 2.89 21.12
N LYS A 348 -16.40 3.09 21.94
CA LYS A 348 -16.09 4.41 22.55
C LYS A 348 -15.76 5.49 21.52
N SER A 349 -15.13 5.13 20.40
CA SER A 349 -14.79 6.07 19.32
C SER A 349 -16.00 6.45 18.46
N GLN A 350 -16.90 5.51 18.19
CA GLN A 350 -18.15 5.75 17.48
C GLN A 350 -19.16 6.50 18.35
N TRP A 351 -19.33 6.12 19.62
CA TRP A 351 -20.13 6.88 20.59
C TRP A 351 -19.68 8.33 20.72
N LYS A 352 -18.36 8.58 20.73
CA LYS A 352 -17.82 9.95 20.70
C LYS A 352 -18.10 10.67 19.38
N ALA A 353 -18.07 9.97 18.26
CA ALA A 353 -18.35 10.57 16.94
C ALA A 353 -19.85 10.89 16.77
N GLU A 354 -20.74 10.02 17.26
CA GLU A 354 -22.19 10.23 17.31
C GLU A 354 -22.54 11.36 18.27
N ARG A 355 -21.97 11.38 19.48
CA ARG A 355 -22.15 12.50 20.43
C ARG A 355 -21.69 13.83 19.82
N ASN A 356 -20.50 13.89 19.20
CA ASN A 356 -20.05 15.10 18.52
C ASN A 356 -20.90 15.50 17.30
N ARG A 357 -21.62 14.55 16.68
CA ARG A 357 -22.55 14.80 15.57
C ARG A 357 -23.89 15.30 16.10
N SER A 358 -24.40 14.72 17.20
CA SER A 358 -25.57 15.21 17.93
C SER A 358 -25.32 16.62 18.48
N ASP A 359 -24.18 16.86 19.12
CA ASP A 359 -23.82 18.20 19.63
C ASP A 359 -23.70 19.23 18.50
N LYS A 360 -23.24 18.84 17.31
CA LYS A 360 -23.22 19.72 16.11
C LYS A 360 -24.61 19.97 15.51
N VAL A 361 -25.51 19.00 15.59
CA VAL A 361 -26.89 19.13 15.13
C VAL A 361 -27.71 19.97 16.12
N GLU A 362 -27.47 19.82 17.43
CA GLU A 362 -28.05 20.67 18.47
C GLU A 362 -27.58 22.13 18.33
N ASN A 363 -26.28 22.36 18.05
CA ASN A 363 -25.76 23.72 17.87
C ASN A 363 -26.15 24.38 16.53
N ASN A 364 -26.54 23.60 15.52
CA ASN A 364 -27.10 24.11 14.25
C ASN A 364 -28.64 24.08 14.23
N GLY A 365 -29.27 23.54 15.28
CA GLY A 365 -30.71 23.30 15.37
C GLY A 365 -31.50 24.48 15.96
N ASP A 366 -30.85 25.54 16.42
CA ASP A 366 -31.53 26.74 16.94
C ASP A 366 -32.05 27.68 15.82
N ALA A 367 -32.23 27.14 14.61
CA ALA A 367 -32.93 27.82 13.54
C ALA A 367 -33.80 26.82 12.79
N THR A 368 -35.11 26.90 13.05
CA THR A 368 -36.23 26.32 12.28
C THR A 368 -36.68 24.91 12.67
N GLU A 369 -37.26 24.76 13.87
CA GLU A 369 -38.29 23.74 14.08
C GLU A 369 -39.54 24.11 13.26
N LEU A 370 -39.83 23.34 12.20
CA LEU A 370 -41.13 23.32 11.56
C LEU A 370 -42.00 22.26 12.27
N GLN A 371 -42.92 22.73 13.12
CA GLN A 371 -43.99 21.89 13.66
C GLN A 371 -45.07 21.67 12.60
N PRO A 372 -45.56 20.43 12.39
CA PRO A 372 -46.76 20.19 11.59
C PRO A 372 -48.01 20.53 12.43
N ILE A 373 -48.75 21.55 12.02
CA ILE A 373 -50.10 21.80 12.55
C ILE A 373 -51.07 20.84 11.85
N GLY A 374 -51.52 19.83 12.59
CA GLY A 374 -52.68 19.00 12.27
C GLY A 374 -53.90 19.44 13.09
N GLU A 375 -55.04 19.55 12.40
CA GLU A 375 -56.37 19.96 12.87
C GLU A 375 -56.89 19.22 14.12
N ASN A 376 -57.33 19.99 15.13
CA ASN A 376 -58.74 20.11 15.58
C ASN A 376 -58.84 20.60 17.04
N ARG A 377 -59.53 21.72 17.27
CA ARG A 377 -60.72 21.81 18.16
C ARG A 377 -61.19 23.26 18.39
N VAL A 378 -62.48 23.44 18.04
CA VAL A 378 -63.50 24.43 18.45
C VAL A 378 -63.32 25.87 17.97
#